data_AF-A0A7J3WXR3-F1
#
_entry.id   AF-A0A7J3WXR3-F1
#
_cell.length_a   1.000
_cell.length_b   1.000
_cell.length_c   1.000
_cell.angle_alpha   90.00
_cell.angle_beta   90.00
_cell.angle_gamma   90.00
#
_symmetry.space_group_name_H-M   'P 1'
#
loop_
_entity.id
_entity.type
_entity.pdbx_description
1 polymer ?
#
loop_
_entity_poly.entity_id
_entity_poly.type
_entity_poly.pdbx_seq_one_letter_code
_entity_poly.pdbx_strand_id
1 'polypeptide(L)' 'MTIVNNKEEALEPLKEIENKAKIVWEKKKEIDISKTLQKRFVSVMDVYNYLPKTNEKVCGEQTCMVFALKLSASYFSF' A
#
# COMPACT_ATOMS: atom_id res chain seq x y z
N MET A 1 -10.00 11.12 4.98
CA MET A 1 -11.46 10.94 4.89
C MET A 1 -12.00 12.04 3.99
N THR A 2 -12.66 11.71 2.89
CA THR A 2 -13.30 12.70 2.03
C THR A 2 -14.61 13.12 2.68
N ILE A 3 -14.70 14.39 3.08
CA ILE A 3 -15.92 14.97 3.65
C ILE A 3 -16.73 15.49 2.47
N VAL A 4 -17.93 14.96 2.27
CA VAL A 4 -18.84 15.36 1.19
C VAL A 4 -19.87 16.33 1.77
N ASN A 5 -19.90 17.55 1.25
CA ASN A 5 -20.65 18.67 1.84
C ASN A 5 -21.99 18.93 1.15
N ASN A 6 -22.16 18.45 -0.08
CA ASN A 6 -23.41 18.59 -0.83
C ASN A 6 -23.63 17.40 -1.78
N LYS A 7 -24.83 17.33 -2.35
CA LYS A 7 -25.25 16.21 -3.20
C LYS A 7 -24.42 16.14 -4.48
N GLU A 8 -24.11 17.29 -5.08
CA GLU A 8 -23.38 17.39 -6.34
C GLU A 8 -21.95 16.86 -6.20
N GLU A 9 -21.30 17.17 -5.07
CA GLU A 9 -19.98 16.64 -4.69
C GLU A 9 -20.01 15.12 -4.46
N ALA A 10 -21.16 14.55 -4.08
CA ALA A 10 -21.33 13.11 -3.86
C ALA A 10 -21.46 12.30 -5.16
N LEU A 11 -21.95 12.92 -6.24
CA LEU A 11 -22.34 12.20 -7.45
C LEU A 11 -21.14 11.59 -8.19
N GLU A 12 -20.03 12.34 -8.29
CA GLU A 12 -18.83 11.88 -8.99
C GLU A 12 -18.15 10.71 -8.25
N PRO A 13 -17.85 10.78 -6.94
CA PRO A 13 -17.33 9.64 -6.19
C PRO A 13 -18.28 8.43 -6.21
N LEU A 14 -19.59 8.66 -6.13
CA LEU A 14 -20.58 7.58 -6.18
C LEU A 14 -20.52 6.84 -7.51
N LYS A 15 -20.48 7.57 -8.63
CA LYS A 15 -20.35 7.02 -9.97
C LYS A 15 -19.04 6.26 -10.15
N GLU A 16 -17.95 6.76 -9.58
CA GLU A 16 -16.66 6.07 -9.59
C GLU A 16 -16.73 4.72 -8.86
N ILE A 17 -17.36 4.69 -7.68
CA ILE A 17 -17.56 3.47 -6.89
C ILE A 17 -18.44 2.47 -7.65
N GLU A 18 -19.55 2.94 -8.23
CA GLU A 18 -20.46 2.10 -9.01
C GLU A 18 -19.73 1.47 -10.21
N ASN A 19 -18.96 2.27 -10.96
CA ASN A 19 -18.17 1.78 -12.09
C ASN A 19 -17.15 0.73 -11.65
N LYS A 20 -16.42 0.97 -10.56
CA LYS A 20 -15.47 -0.02 -10.01
C LYS A 20 -16.17 -1.31 -9.61
N ALA A 21 -17.31 -1.22 -8.93
CA ALA A 21 -18.09 -2.38 -8.53
C ALA A 21 -18.55 -3.19 -9.75
N LYS A 22 -19.02 -2.52 -10.81
CA LYS A 22 -19.44 -3.16 -12.06
C LYS A 22 -18.29 -3.90 -12.73
N ILE A 23 -17.13 -3.25 -12.89
CA ILE A 23 -15.93 -3.86 -13.51
C ILE A 23 -15.50 -5.11 -12.73
N VAL A 24 -15.47 -5.03 -11.40
CA VAL A 24 -15.10 -6.17 -10.54
C VAL A 24 -16.12 -7.30 -10.68
N TRP A 25 -17.42 -6.98 -10.75
CA TRP A 25 -18.47 -7.97 -10.92
C TRP A 25 -18.38 -8.71 -12.26
N GLU A 26 -18.11 -7.99 -13.35
CA GLU A 26 -17.91 -8.58 -14.68
C GLU A 26 -16.72 -9.54 -14.70
N LYS A 27 -15.63 -9.17 -14.01
CA LYS A 27 -14.40 -9.96 -13.93
C LYS A 27 -14.34 -10.93 -12.76
N LYS A 28 -15.44 -11.17 -12.04
CA LYS A 28 -15.44 -11.96 -10.79
C LYS A 28 -14.87 -13.38 -10.93
N LYS A 29 -14.93 -13.97 -12.12
CA LYS A 29 -14.41 -15.31 -12.40
C LYS A 29 -12.88 -15.34 -12.58
N GLU A 30 -12.27 -14.19 -12.84
CA GLU A 30 -10.81 -14.02 -12.93
C GLU A 30 -10.18 -13.80 -11.55
N ILE A 31 -10.99 -13.53 -10.52
CA ILE A 31 -10.52 -13.26 -9.17
C ILE A 31 -10.25 -14.60 -8.47
N ASP A 32 -8.97 -14.92 -8.31
CA ASP A 32 -8.52 -16.09 -7.55
C ASP A 32 -8.70 -15.87 -6.04
N ILE A 33 -9.85 -16.31 -5.53
CA ILE A 33 -10.19 -16.25 -4.10
C ILE A 33 -9.59 -17.40 -3.28
N SER A 34 -8.92 -18.37 -3.93
CA SER A 34 -8.26 -19.49 -3.23
C SER A 34 -6.96 -19.05 -2.56
N LYS A 35 -6.37 -17.97 -3.06
CA LYS A 35 -5.19 -17.35 -2.47
C LYS A 35 -5.61 -16.36 -1.40
N THR A 36 -5.15 -16.60 -0.17
CA THR A 36 -5.21 -15.57 0.88
C THR A 36 -4.53 -14.31 0.35
N LEU A 37 -5.17 -13.15 0.51
CA LEU A 37 -4.54 -11.87 0.22
C LEU A 37 -3.22 -11.82 0.97
N GLN A 38 -2.09 -11.97 0.26
CA GLN A 38 -0.78 -11.80 0.85
C GLN A 38 -0.73 -10.41 1.46
N LYS A 39 -0.24 -10.31 2.70
CA LYS A 39 0.07 -9.03 3.33
C LYS A 39 0.90 -8.22 2.33
N ARG A 40 0.31 -7.16 1.77
CA ARG A 40 1.05 -6.13 1.02
C ARG A 40 1.79 -5.16 1.95
N PHE A 41 1.69 -5.36 3.26
CA PHE A 41 2.45 -4.58 4.23
C PHE A 41 3.80 -5.24 4.44
N VAL A 42 4.81 -4.70 3.75
CA VAL A 42 6.20 -4.98 4.06
C VAL A 42 6.52 -4.28 5.38
N SER A 43 6.72 -5.05 6.43
CA SER A 43 7.12 -4.49 7.71
C SER A 43 8.57 -3.99 7.65
N VAL A 44 8.92 -3.07 8.54
CA VAL A 44 10.31 -2.63 8.73
C VAL A 44 11.25 -3.83 8.93
N MET A 45 10.77 -4.85 9.64
CA MET A 45 11.56 -6.05 9.92
C MET A 45 11.77 -6.91 8.66
N ASP A 46 10.77 -6.95 7.77
CA ASP A 46 10.91 -7.62 6.49
C ASP A 46 12.03 -6.94 5.68
N VAL A 47 12.01 -5.61 5.58
CA VAL A 47 13.09 -4.85 4.92
C VAL A 47 14.44 -5.11 5.59
N TYR A 48 14.51 -4.98 6.92
CA TYR A 48 15.75 -5.17 7.68
C TYR A 48 16.35 -6.57 7.49
N ASN A 49 15.53 -7.61 7.37
CA ASN A 49 15.98 -8.98 7.17
C ASN A 49 16.69 -9.19 5.83
N TYR A 50 16.40 -8.38 4.81
CA TYR A 50 17.08 -8.42 3.51
C TYR A 50 18.36 -7.59 3.46
N LEU A 51 18.63 -6.74 4.46
CA LEU A 51 19.84 -5.92 4.48
C LEU A 51 21.07 -6.74 4.88
N PRO A 52 22.28 -6.33 4.47
CA PRO A 52 23.52 -7.05 4.77
C PRO A 52 23.89 -7.05 6.26
N LYS A 53 23.24 -6.21 7.08
CA LYS A 53 23.48 -6.07 8.54
C LYS A 53 24.92 -5.70 8.91
N THR A 54 25.71 -5.22 7.95
CA THR A 54 27.09 -4.74 8.18
C THR A 54 27.14 -3.31 8.72
N ASN A 55 26.03 -2.57 8.65
CA ASN A 55 25.93 -1.15 9.02
C ASN A 55 26.95 -0.26 8.32
N GLU A 56 27.37 -0.65 7.12
CA GLU A 56 28.18 0.20 6.25
C GLU A 56 27.38 1.43 5.82
N LYS A 57 27.96 2.61 5.99
CA LYS A 57 27.28 3.89 5.75
C LYS A 57 27.23 4.28 4.27
N VAL A 58 27.38 3.31 3.37
CA VAL A 58 27.27 3.50 1.91
C VAL A 58 25.88 4.01 1.50
N CYS A 59 24.85 3.65 2.28
CA CYS A 59 23.49 4.12 2.12
C CYS A 59 23.22 5.50 2.78
N GLY A 60 24.22 6.11 3.44
CA GLY A 60 24.09 7.40 4.11
C GLY A 60 23.42 7.36 5.50
N GLU A 61 22.94 6.21 5.96
CA GLU A 61 22.33 6.06 7.28
C GLU A 61 23.30 5.48 8.32
N GLN A 62 23.03 5.73 9.61
CA GLN A 62 23.88 5.26 10.70
C GLN A 62 23.84 3.75 10.91
N THR A 63 22.71 3.11 10.63
CA THR A 63 22.53 1.65 10.73
C THR A 63 21.58 1.15 9.65
N CYS A 64 21.66 -0.14 9.34
CA CYS A 64 20.71 -0.81 8.46
C CYS A 64 19.26 -0.71 8.99
N MET A 65 19.06 -0.63 10.31
CA MET A 65 17.72 -0.46 10.90
C MET A 65 17.13 0.92 10.60
N VAL A 66 17.94 1.98 10.68
CA VAL A 66 17.52 3.34 10.33
C VAL A 66 17.17 3.42 8.84
N PHE A 67 17.97 2.76 8.00
CA PHE A 67 17.69 2.64 6.57
C PHE A 67 16.36 1.90 6.29
N ALA A 68 16.12 0.77 6.96
CA ALA A 68 14.87 0.02 6.84
C ALA A 68 13.65 0.86 7.27
N LEU A 69 13.76 1.61 8.37
CA LEU A 69 12.71 2.52 8.83
C LEU A 69 12.39 3.60 7.81
N LYS A 70 13.42 4.24 7.22
CA LYS A 70 13.24 5.27 6.20
C LYS A 70 12.55 4.73 4.94
N LEU A 71 12.96 3.54 4.50
CA LEU A 71 12.32 2.86 3.36
C LEU A 71 10.86 2.50 3.66
N SER A 72 10.53 2.00 4.86
CA SER A 72 9.15 1.68 5.19
C SER A 72 8.27 2.92 5.41
N ALA A 73 8.83 4.01 5.96
CA ALA A 73 8.08 5.24 6.21
C ALA A 73 7.72 5.98 4.91
N SER A 74 8.56 5.91 3.87
CA SER A 74 8.25 6.52 2.57
C SER A 74 7.09 5.84 1.82
N TYR A 75 6.77 4.59 2.15
CA TYR A 75 5.61 3.87 1.61
C TYR A 75 4.27 4.25 2.26
N PHE A 76 4.27 4.88 3.44
CA PHE A 76 3.06 5.22 4.20
C PHE A 76 2.52 6.64 3.97
N SER A 77 3.17 7.43 3.11
CA SER A 77 2.77 8.80 2.77
C SER A 77 1.88 8.92 1.51
N PHE A 78 1.28 7.82 1.05
CA PHE A 78 0.35 7.80 -0.10
C PHE A 78 -1.03 7.27 0.31
#